data_AF-A0A538AXQ3-F1
#
_entry.id   AF-A0A538AXQ3-F1
#
_cell.length_a   1.000
_cell.length_b   1.000
_cell.length_c   1.000
_cell.angle_alpha   90.00
_cell.angle_beta   90.00
_cell.angle_gamma   90.00
#
_symmetry.space_group_name_H-M   'P 1'
#
loop_
_entity.id
_entity.type
_entity.pdbx_description
1 polymer ?
#
loop_
_entity_poly.entity_id
_entity_poly.type
_entity_poly.pdbx_seq_one_letter_code
_entity_poly.pdbx_strand_id
1 'polypeptide(L)'
;MDSLKDALGLGDPYHIGVAVRDLVEAMPRFQELLGLGPWGRIDAEVPAVFRGAETVSGVRSAFARLGSMYVELVEPTVGDFPAKTFLDERGEGIYHLGYWVDDIQAAISAAADRGLSVDWAFPAGKPQVVYLDARATWGFHVEFVSPKMRPGIEAAIEQAERG
;
A
#
# COMPACT_ATOMS: atom_id res chain seq x y z
N MET A 1 3.35 -5.54 -26.89
CA MET A 1 4.29 -5.57 -25.74
C MET A 1 3.50 -5.74 -24.43
N ASP A 2 2.33 -6.41 -24.47
CA ASP A 2 1.38 -6.48 -23.33
C ASP A 2 1.16 -7.88 -22.74
N SER A 3 1.86 -8.93 -23.17
CA SER A 3 1.51 -10.29 -22.76
C SER A 3 1.74 -10.60 -21.26
N LEU A 4 2.56 -9.82 -20.55
CA LEU A 4 2.85 -10.05 -19.13
C LEU A 4 2.03 -9.15 -18.20
N LYS A 5 1.84 -7.88 -18.57
CA LYS A 5 0.99 -6.97 -17.79
C LYS A 5 -0.46 -7.45 -17.79
N ASP A 6 -0.94 -7.90 -18.96
CA ASP A 6 -2.26 -8.50 -19.11
C ASP A 6 -2.39 -9.78 -18.28
N ALA A 7 -1.36 -10.65 -18.29
CA ALA A 7 -1.37 -11.89 -17.52
C ALA A 7 -1.42 -11.65 -16.00
N LEU A 8 -0.86 -10.54 -15.53
CA LEU A 8 -0.94 -10.13 -14.12
C LEU A 8 -2.17 -9.26 -13.82
N GLY A 9 -2.93 -8.84 -14.85
CA GLY A 9 -4.03 -7.90 -14.70
C GLY A 9 -3.62 -6.55 -14.10
N LEU A 10 -2.36 -6.11 -14.34
CA LEU A 10 -1.86 -4.86 -13.78
C LEU A 10 -2.50 -3.67 -14.49
N GLY A 11 -3.35 -2.94 -13.77
CA GLY A 11 -3.84 -1.64 -14.17
C GLY A 11 -2.80 -0.53 -13.92
N ASP A 12 -3.29 0.69 -13.82
CA ASP A 12 -2.43 1.85 -13.57
C ASP A 12 -1.68 1.72 -12.24
N PRO A 13 -0.41 2.17 -12.19
CA PRO A 13 0.26 2.35 -10.91
C PRO A 13 -0.54 3.36 -10.09
N TYR A 14 -0.82 2.98 -8.84
CA TYR A 14 -1.75 3.66 -7.97
C TYR A 14 -1.01 4.63 -7.04
N HIS A 15 -0.07 4.12 -6.23
CA HIS A 15 0.62 4.95 -5.26
C HIS A 15 1.97 4.36 -4.84
N ILE A 16 2.76 5.22 -4.18
CA ILE A 16 4.00 4.84 -3.50
C ILE A 16 3.73 4.95 -2.00
N GLY A 17 4.00 3.87 -1.27
CA GLY A 17 3.91 3.85 0.18
C GLY A 17 5.23 4.16 0.86
N VAL A 18 5.19 5.09 1.79
CA VAL A 18 6.32 5.52 2.61
C VAL A 18 6.02 5.20 4.06
N ALA A 19 6.79 4.29 4.65
CA ALA A 19 6.64 3.97 6.05
C ALA A 19 7.31 5.08 6.89
N VAL A 20 6.59 5.60 7.89
CA VAL A 20 7.01 6.66 8.79
C VAL A 20 6.75 6.26 10.25
N ARG A 21 7.52 6.79 11.20
CA ARG A 21 7.36 6.49 12.62
C ARG A 21 6.25 7.29 13.29
N ASP A 22 6.03 8.51 12.81
CA ASP A 22 5.01 9.42 13.32
C ASP A 22 4.39 10.19 12.14
N LEU A 23 3.11 9.92 11.89
CA LEU A 23 2.38 10.55 10.79
C LEU A 23 2.16 12.05 11.04
N VAL A 24 1.97 12.46 12.30
CA VAL A 24 1.75 13.86 12.69
C VAL A 24 3.00 14.69 12.43
N GLU A 25 4.18 14.13 12.65
CA GLU A 25 5.46 14.80 12.34
C GLU A 25 5.82 14.72 10.84
N ALA A 26 5.55 13.59 10.18
CA ALA A 26 5.95 13.36 8.80
C ALA A 26 5.16 14.23 7.79
N MET A 27 3.84 14.33 7.94
CA MET A 27 2.99 15.11 7.02
C MET A 27 3.45 16.56 6.81
N PRO A 28 3.64 17.40 7.86
CA PRO A 28 4.10 18.77 7.66
C PRO A 28 5.51 18.83 7.08
N ARG A 29 6.39 17.87 7.40
CA ARG A 29 7.75 17.81 6.86
C ARG A 29 7.76 17.52 5.36
N PHE A 30 6.95 16.57 4.89
CA PHE A 30 6.78 16.33 3.45
C PHE A 30 6.19 17.54 2.73
N GLN A 31 5.24 18.23 3.37
CA GLN A 31 4.64 19.45 2.82
C GLN A 31 5.65 20.59 2.72
N GLU A 32 6.46 20.83 3.76
CA GLU A 32 7.47 21.89 3.78
C GLU A 32 8.60 21.63 2.78
N LEU A 33 9.10 20.40 2.71
CA LEU A 33 10.28 20.08 1.91
C LEU A 33 9.95 19.80 0.43
N LEU A 34 8.77 19.25 0.14
CA LEU A 34 8.42 18.76 -1.20
C LEU A 34 7.11 19.36 -1.74
N GLY A 35 6.39 20.14 -0.93
CA GLY A 35 5.06 20.64 -1.31
C GLY A 35 3.99 19.54 -1.37
N LEU A 36 4.25 18.36 -0.80
CA LEU A 36 3.31 17.25 -0.82
C LEU A 36 2.23 17.42 0.26
N GLY A 37 0.98 17.42 -0.19
CA GLY A 37 -0.21 17.70 0.61
C GLY A 37 -1.26 18.40 -0.27
N PRO A 38 -2.43 18.77 0.26
CA PRO A 38 -2.92 18.44 1.60
C PRO A 38 -3.20 16.93 1.75
N TRP A 39 -3.37 16.48 2.99
CA TRP A 39 -3.38 15.06 3.36
C TRP A 39 -4.78 14.53 3.69
N GLY A 40 -5.27 13.59 2.87
CA GLY A 40 -6.45 12.80 3.17
C GLY A 40 -6.10 11.66 4.14
N ARG A 41 -6.76 11.61 5.31
CA ARG A 41 -6.44 10.64 6.36
C ARG A 41 -7.34 9.41 6.31
N ILE A 42 -6.75 8.24 6.47
CA ILE A 42 -7.44 6.96 6.57
C ILE A 42 -6.75 6.14 7.64
N ASP A 43 -7.48 5.83 8.72
CA ASP A 43 -6.99 4.95 9.78
C ASP A 43 -7.76 3.63 9.69
N ALA A 44 -7.06 2.51 9.86
CA ALA A 44 -7.67 1.20 9.81
C ALA A 44 -6.99 0.23 10.79
N GLU A 45 -7.78 -0.66 11.37
CA GLU A 45 -7.30 -1.82 12.09
C GLU A 45 -8.08 -3.02 11.60
N VAL A 46 -7.40 -3.97 10.97
CA VAL A 46 -8.03 -5.08 10.25
C VAL A 46 -7.42 -6.42 10.65
N PRO A 47 -8.21 -7.50 10.73
CA PRO A 47 -7.64 -8.84 10.79
C PRO A 47 -6.87 -9.10 9.49
N ALA A 48 -5.77 -9.84 9.58
CA ALA A 48 -4.87 -10.10 8.47
C ALA A 48 -4.20 -11.47 8.58
N VAL A 49 -3.61 -11.92 7.47
CA VAL A 49 -2.65 -13.03 7.45
C VAL A 49 -1.32 -12.45 6.99
N PHE A 50 -0.29 -12.56 7.84
CA PHE A 50 1.07 -12.11 7.54
C PHE A 50 2.02 -13.29 7.65
N ARG A 51 2.80 -13.57 6.60
CA ARG A 51 3.73 -14.72 6.52
C ARG A 51 3.08 -16.07 6.87
N GLY A 52 1.81 -16.22 6.49
CA GLY A 52 1.02 -17.43 6.73
C GLY A 52 0.43 -17.57 8.14
N ALA A 53 0.59 -16.57 9.02
CA ALA A 53 -0.01 -16.56 10.37
C ALA A 53 -1.11 -15.50 10.49
N GLU A 54 -2.19 -15.82 11.19
CA GLU A 54 -3.23 -14.86 11.54
C GLU A 54 -2.68 -13.77 12.47
N THR A 55 -3.07 -12.53 12.20
CA THR A 55 -2.65 -11.35 12.97
C THR A 55 -3.71 -10.24 12.84
N VAL A 56 -3.41 -9.09 13.42
CA VAL A 56 -4.09 -7.81 13.19
C VAL A 56 -3.08 -6.85 12.57
N SER A 57 -3.53 -5.97 11.69
CA SER A 57 -2.71 -4.90 11.13
C SER A 57 -3.42 -3.58 11.33
N GLY A 58 -2.82 -2.72 12.13
CA GLY A 58 -3.27 -1.36 12.39
C GLY A 58 -2.37 -0.35 11.70
N VAL A 59 -2.99 0.64 11.09
CA VAL A 59 -2.33 1.69 10.34
C VAL A 59 -3.03 3.02 10.52
N ARG A 60 -2.23 4.09 10.56
CA ARG A 60 -2.67 5.45 10.23
C ARG A 60 -2.02 5.82 8.92
N SER A 61 -2.85 6.18 7.94
CA SER A 61 -2.38 6.57 6.62
C SER A 61 -2.75 8.01 6.29
N ALA A 62 -1.87 8.67 5.54
CA ALA A 62 -2.12 9.97 4.94
C ALA A 62 -1.79 9.94 3.46
N PHE A 63 -2.78 10.25 2.61
CA PHE A 63 -2.62 10.29 1.16
C PHE A 63 -2.55 11.71 0.65
N ALA A 64 -1.62 11.98 -0.26
CA ALA A 64 -1.56 13.22 -1.04
C ALA A 64 -1.43 12.90 -2.53
N ARG A 65 -1.97 13.77 -3.37
CA ARG A 65 -1.90 13.64 -4.83
C ARG A 65 -0.48 13.93 -5.33
N LEU A 66 0.01 13.08 -6.22
CA LEU A 66 1.28 13.23 -6.94
C LEU A 66 1.03 12.98 -8.43
N GLY A 67 0.61 14.03 -9.15
CA GLY A 67 0.22 13.92 -10.56
C GLY A 67 -0.97 12.97 -10.74
N SER A 68 -0.77 11.88 -11.49
CA SER A 68 -1.77 10.83 -11.71
C SER A 68 -1.73 9.71 -10.67
N MET A 69 -0.77 9.75 -9.73
CA MET A 69 -0.62 8.78 -8.65
C MET A 69 -0.81 9.46 -7.28
N TYR A 70 -0.60 8.71 -6.22
CA TYR A 70 -0.59 9.21 -4.85
C TYR A 70 0.70 8.86 -4.12
N VAL A 71 1.01 9.65 -3.10
CA VAL A 71 1.94 9.26 -2.04
C VAL A 71 1.10 8.90 -0.81
N GLU A 72 1.36 7.74 -0.23
CA GLU A 72 0.80 7.33 1.05
C GLU A 72 1.91 7.36 2.10
N LEU A 73 1.72 8.13 3.17
CA LEU A 73 2.51 7.99 4.39
C LEU A 73 1.81 6.98 5.30
N VAL A 74 2.57 6.03 5.85
CA VAL A 74 2.04 4.88 6.59
C VAL A 74 2.73 4.79 7.96
N GLU A 75 1.98 5.00 9.03
CA GLU A 75 2.39 4.76 10.41
C GLU A 75 1.73 3.47 10.94
N PRO A 76 2.50 2.38 11.16
CA PRO A 76 2.00 1.18 11.81
C PRO A 76 1.59 1.43 13.26
N THR A 77 0.40 1.00 13.66
CA THR A 77 -0.12 1.21 15.02
C THR A 77 -0.22 -0.08 15.84
N VAL A 78 -0.59 -1.21 15.23
CA VAL A 78 -0.68 -2.50 15.92
C VAL A 78 -0.35 -3.66 14.99
N GLY A 79 0.30 -4.68 15.57
CA GLY A 79 0.64 -5.94 14.91
C GLY A 79 1.77 -5.81 13.88
N ASP A 80 2.35 -6.96 13.54
CA ASP A 80 3.40 -7.03 12.52
C ASP A 80 2.79 -7.19 11.13
N PHE A 81 3.24 -6.35 10.21
CA PHE A 81 2.91 -6.37 8.79
C PHE A 81 4.03 -5.67 7.99
N PRO A 82 3.97 -5.63 6.65
CA PRO A 82 5.07 -5.12 5.81
C PRO A 82 5.67 -3.77 6.24
N ALA A 83 4.83 -2.77 6.52
CA ALA A 83 5.32 -1.44 6.89
C ALA A 83 6.07 -1.44 8.24
N LYS A 84 5.55 -2.15 9.26
CA LYS A 84 6.21 -2.28 10.56
C LYS A 84 7.55 -2.99 10.42
N THR A 85 7.58 -4.11 9.69
CA THR A 85 8.81 -4.86 9.44
C THR A 85 9.84 -3.99 8.71
N PHE A 86 9.42 -3.23 7.70
CA PHE A 86 10.30 -2.34 6.97
C PHE A 86 10.90 -1.25 7.88
N LEU A 87 10.08 -0.60 8.72
CA LEU A 87 10.55 0.42 9.66
C LEU A 87 11.55 -0.11 10.68
N ASP A 88 11.34 -1.34 11.16
CA ASP A 88 12.24 -1.98 12.11
C ASP A 88 13.57 -2.39 11.45
N GLU A 89 13.55 -2.83 10.19
CA GLU A 89 14.73 -3.31 9.46
C GLU A 89 15.53 -2.24 8.73
N ARG A 90 14.89 -1.13 8.33
CA ARG A 90 15.46 -0.11 7.41
C ARG A 90 15.29 1.33 7.89
N GLY A 91 14.38 1.58 8.83
CA GLY A 91 13.94 2.93 9.16
C GLY A 91 12.90 3.46 8.18
N GLU A 92 12.65 4.77 8.22
CA GLU A 92 11.64 5.42 7.38
C GLU A 92 12.04 5.41 5.90
N GLY A 93 11.07 5.22 5.01
CA GLY A 93 11.33 5.20 3.57
C GLY A 93 10.24 4.54 2.73
N ILE A 94 10.45 4.57 1.41
CA ILE A 94 9.55 3.93 0.44
C ILE A 94 9.64 2.41 0.62
N TYR A 95 8.51 1.76 0.91
CA TYR A 95 8.47 0.31 1.14
C TYR A 95 7.58 -0.45 0.18
N HIS A 96 6.66 0.21 -0.54
CA HIS A 96 5.86 -0.46 -1.57
C HIS A 96 5.48 0.41 -2.75
N LEU A 97 5.14 -0.27 -3.84
CA LEU A 97 4.52 0.29 -5.04
C LEU A 97 3.20 -0.43 -5.30
N GLY A 98 2.11 0.34 -5.30
CA GLY A 98 0.75 -0.17 -5.48
C GLY A 98 0.24 -0.07 -6.91
N TYR A 99 -0.57 -1.05 -7.32
CA TYR A 99 -1.28 -1.11 -8.60
C TYR A 99 -2.77 -1.35 -8.39
N TRP A 100 -3.58 -0.74 -9.25
CA TRP A 100 -4.99 -1.13 -9.36
C TRP A 100 -5.13 -2.47 -10.07
N VAL A 101 -5.87 -3.41 -9.49
CA VAL A 101 -6.06 -4.77 -10.03
C VAL A 101 -7.52 -5.22 -9.86
N ASP A 102 -8.19 -5.50 -10.98
CA ASP A 102 -9.61 -5.88 -10.97
C ASP A 102 -9.86 -7.27 -10.35
N ASP A 103 -9.06 -8.26 -10.74
CA ASP A 103 -9.09 -9.62 -10.21
C ASP A 103 -7.80 -9.94 -9.46
N ILE A 104 -7.78 -9.55 -8.18
CA ILE A 104 -6.63 -9.79 -7.30
C ILE A 104 -6.34 -11.29 -7.17
N GLN A 105 -7.35 -12.16 -7.17
CA GLN A 105 -7.13 -13.59 -6.99
C GLN A 105 -6.41 -14.18 -8.22
N ALA A 106 -6.83 -13.80 -9.42
CA ALA A 106 -6.15 -14.18 -10.65
C ALA A 106 -4.72 -13.60 -10.70
N ALA A 107 -4.55 -12.33 -10.30
CA ALA A 107 -3.24 -11.67 -10.27
C ALA A 107 -2.27 -12.34 -9.28
N ILE A 108 -2.74 -12.72 -8.09
CA ILE A 108 -1.94 -13.50 -7.11
C ILE A 108 -1.50 -14.82 -7.73
N SER A 109 -2.40 -15.56 -8.38
CA SER A 109 -2.04 -16.83 -9.03
C SER A 109 -0.98 -16.62 -10.11
N ALA A 110 -1.15 -15.62 -10.97
CA ALA A 110 -0.19 -15.30 -12.01
C ALA A 110 1.17 -14.82 -11.45
N ALA A 111 1.17 -14.07 -10.35
CA ALA A 111 2.39 -13.63 -9.68
C ALA A 111 3.14 -14.82 -9.02
N ALA A 112 2.40 -15.76 -8.42
CA ALA A 112 2.97 -16.96 -7.81
C ALA A 112 3.71 -17.84 -8.83
N ASP A 113 3.16 -18.01 -10.03
CA ASP A 113 3.81 -18.73 -11.15
C ASP A 113 5.15 -18.11 -11.57
N ARG A 114 5.44 -16.90 -11.11
CA ARG A 114 6.63 -16.10 -11.45
C ARG A 114 7.54 -15.84 -10.26
N GLY A 115 7.28 -16.49 -9.13
CA GLY A 115 8.13 -16.42 -7.94
C GLY A 115 7.84 -15.24 -7.00
N LEU A 116 6.71 -14.54 -7.17
CA LEU A 116 6.23 -13.56 -6.19
C LEU A 116 5.15 -14.21 -5.32
N SER A 117 5.43 -14.35 -4.02
CA SER A 117 4.49 -14.89 -3.04
C SER A 117 3.79 -13.79 -2.26
N VAL A 118 2.56 -14.07 -1.82
CA VAL A 118 1.84 -13.23 -0.86
C VAL A 118 2.59 -13.20 0.47
N ASP A 119 2.91 -12.00 0.96
CA ASP A 119 3.47 -11.78 2.30
C ASP A 119 2.37 -11.37 3.28
N TRP A 120 1.43 -10.54 2.83
CA TRP A 120 0.31 -10.04 3.63
C TRP A 120 -0.98 -10.00 2.82
N ALA A 121 -2.10 -10.42 3.42
CA ALA A 121 -3.43 -10.29 2.84
C ALA A 121 -4.52 -10.20 3.92
N PHE A 122 -5.70 -9.75 3.54
CA PHE A 122 -6.92 -10.01 4.33
C PHE A 122 -7.16 -11.52 4.51
N PRO A 123 -7.80 -11.95 5.62
CA PRO A 123 -8.26 -13.33 5.77
C PRO A 123 -9.16 -13.76 4.61
N ALA A 124 -9.23 -15.07 4.36
CA ALA A 124 -9.82 -15.63 3.15
C ALA A 124 -11.23 -15.07 2.80
N GLY A 125 -11.47 -14.81 1.50
CA GLY A 125 -12.83 -14.56 1.00
C GLY A 125 -12.94 -13.61 -0.20
N LYS A 126 -12.01 -12.66 -0.36
CA LYS A 126 -11.75 -11.76 -1.52
C LYS A 126 -10.89 -10.60 -1.03
N PRO A 127 -9.54 -10.69 -1.09
CA PRO A 127 -8.70 -9.62 -0.58
C PRO A 127 -8.95 -8.33 -1.37
N GLN A 128 -9.13 -7.21 -0.66
CA GLN A 128 -9.18 -5.89 -1.29
C GLN A 128 -7.79 -5.30 -1.49
N VAL A 129 -6.83 -5.76 -0.68
CA VAL A 129 -5.42 -5.39 -0.70
C VAL A 129 -4.60 -6.65 -0.45
N VAL A 130 -3.48 -6.80 -1.15
CA VAL A 130 -2.47 -7.84 -0.92
C VAL A 130 -1.08 -7.26 -1.14
N TYR A 131 -0.13 -7.63 -0.29
CA TYR A 131 1.30 -7.37 -0.53
C TYR A 131 1.99 -8.64 -0.99
N LEU A 132 2.76 -8.53 -2.07
CA LEU A 132 3.65 -9.55 -2.58
C LEU A 132 5.08 -9.26 -2.14
N ASP A 133 5.80 -10.27 -1.66
CA ASP A 133 7.20 -10.13 -1.26
C ASP A 133 8.09 -10.03 -2.51
N ALA A 134 8.56 -8.82 -2.79
CA ALA A 134 9.58 -8.54 -3.78
C ALA A 134 10.86 -7.97 -3.15
N ARG A 135 11.01 -8.04 -1.82
CA ARG A 135 12.11 -7.40 -1.10
C ARG A 135 13.46 -7.97 -1.46
N ALA A 136 13.55 -9.28 -1.66
CA ALA A 136 14.79 -9.93 -2.08
C ALA A 136 15.24 -9.49 -3.49
N THR A 137 14.29 -9.09 -4.35
CA THR A 137 14.56 -8.70 -5.74
C THR A 137 14.84 -7.21 -5.88
N TRP A 138 14.02 -6.36 -5.23
CA TRP A 138 14.04 -4.91 -5.43
C TRP A 138 14.07 -4.08 -4.14
N GLY A 139 14.00 -4.72 -2.98
CA GLY A 139 14.02 -4.03 -1.68
C GLY A 139 12.68 -3.46 -1.22
N PHE A 140 11.59 -3.70 -1.95
CA PHE A 140 10.23 -3.23 -1.60
C PHE A 140 9.17 -4.30 -1.89
N HIS A 141 7.97 -4.14 -1.33
CA HIS A 141 6.79 -4.95 -1.64
C HIS A 141 6.01 -4.41 -2.83
N VAL A 142 5.41 -5.29 -3.62
CA VAL A 142 4.42 -4.88 -4.61
C VAL A 142 3.04 -5.04 -4.00
N GLU A 143 2.17 -4.05 -4.13
CA GLU A 143 0.82 -4.10 -3.61
C GLU A 143 -0.21 -4.15 -4.75
N PHE A 144 -1.17 -5.06 -4.65
CA PHE A 144 -2.36 -5.05 -5.51
C PHE A 144 -3.56 -4.57 -4.72
N VAL A 145 -4.24 -3.57 -5.27
CA VAL A 145 -5.38 -2.91 -4.64
C VAL A 145 -6.60 -3.01 -5.54
N SER A 146 -7.73 -3.41 -4.97
CA SER A 146 -8.99 -3.49 -5.71
C SER A 146 -9.48 -2.08 -6.02
N PRO A 147 -9.93 -1.80 -7.26
CA PRO A 147 -10.55 -0.52 -7.61
C PRO A 147 -11.73 -0.12 -6.73
N LYS A 148 -12.32 -1.07 -5.99
CA LYS A 148 -13.36 -0.80 -4.97
C LYS A 148 -12.89 0.11 -3.84
N MET A 149 -11.58 0.16 -3.58
CA MET A 149 -10.99 1.06 -2.58
C MET A 149 -10.90 2.51 -3.07
N ARG A 150 -10.86 2.72 -4.40
CA ARG A 150 -10.61 4.02 -5.01
C ARG A 150 -11.56 5.13 -4.53
N PRO A 151 -12.89 4.95 -4.50
CA PRO A 151 -13.79 6.04 -4.11
C PRO A 151 -13.56 6.54 -2.69
N GLY A 152 -13.27 5.65 -1.74
CA GLY A 152 -13.01 6.03 -0.35
C GLY A 152 -11.71 6.83 -0.20
N ILE A 153 -10.69 6.43 -0.95
CA ILE A 153 -9.38 7.09 -0.91
C ILE A 153 -9.45 8.46 -1.59
N GLU A 154 -10.03 8.52 -2.79
CA GLU A 154 -10.21 9.78 -3.50
C GLU A 154 -11.08 10.76 -2.72
N ALA A 155 -12.15 10.29 -2.06
CA ALA A 155 -12.99 11.16 -1.23
C ALA A 155 -12.21 11.78 -0.05
N ALA A 156 -11.33 11.01 0.61
CA ALA A 156 -10.50 11.52 1.70
C ALA A 156 -9.52 12.60 1.22
N ILE A 157 -8.89 12.38 0.05
CA ILE A 157 -7.95 13.32 -0.56
C ILE A 157 -8.68 14.60 -0.99
N GLU A 158 -9.78 14.46 -1.73
CA GLU A 158 -10.56 15.60 -2.19
C GLU A 158 -11.13 16.42 -1.03
N GLN A 159 -11.48 15.76 0.09
CA GLN A 159 -11.89 16.47 1.29
C GLN A 159 -10.75 17.33 1.85
N ALA A 160 -9.53 16.81 1.90
CA ALA A 160 -8.37 17.57 2.34
C ALA A 160 -8.01 18.71 1.37
N GLU A 161 -8.21 18.52 0.06
CA GLU A 161 -7.99 19.54 -0.98
C GLU A 161 -8.99 20.72 -0.90
N ARG A 162 -10.16 20.52 -0.29
CA ARG A 162 -11.20 21.57 -0.16
C ARG A 162 -11.00 22.52 1.02
N GLY A 163 -10.21 22.16 2.02
CA GLY A 163 -9.98 22.96 3.24
C GLY A 163 -11.01 22.71 4.34
#